data_AF-A0A317CX63-F1
#
_entry.id   AF-A0A317CX63-F1
#
_cell.length_a   1.000
_cell.length_b   1.000
_cell.length_c   1.000
_cell.angle_alpha   90.00
_cell.angle_beta   90.00
_cell.angle_gamma   90.00
#
_symmetry.space_group_name_H-M   'P 1'
#
loop_
_entity.id
_entity.type
_entity.pdbx_description
1 polymer ?
#
loop_
_entity_poly.entity_id
_entity_poly.type
_entity_poly.pdbx_seq_one_letter_code
_entity_poly.pdbx_strand_id
1 'polypeptide(L)'
;MVPEEPNAPVFEIIFDCDALVVSADNPADGVTETIVLTSEKGVSKKLDLTPGRKTEVSFDAYEGLTVTPSIEGEEGDPADAVKWVKPAECGEGAGGGLPLTGANTTMIAGGAAVLLAAGAGLFLLARRRRLRFTV
;
A
#
# COMPACT_ATOMS: atom_id res chain seq x y z
N MET A 1 -21.05 10.20 30.93
CA MET A 1 -20.67 9.27 29.85
C MET A 1 -19.24 9.64 29.49
N VAL A 2 -18.28 8.79 29.85
CA VAL A 2 -16.88 9.01 29.45
C VAL A 2 -16.81 8.62 27.97
N PRO A 3 -16.27 9.46 27.07
CA PRO A 3 -16.01 9.05 25.69
C PRO A 3 -15.12 7.80 25.72
N GLU A 4 -15.50 6.76 24.98
CA GLU A 4 -14.61 5.60 24.81
C GLU A 4 -13.38 6.08 24.03
N GLU A 5 -12.19 5.78 24.55
CA GLU A 5 -10.94 6.15 23.88
C GLU A 5 -10.78 5.33 22.59
N PRO A 6 -10.43 5.96 21.45
CA PRO A 6 -10.15 5.26 20.21
C PRO A 6 -9.12 4.15 20.40
N ASN A 7 -9.36 2.96 19.84
CA ASN A 7 -8.32 1.95 19.79
C ASN A 7 -7.15 2.41 18.90
N ALA A 8 -5.92 2.16 19.36
CA ALA A 8 -4.71 2.54 18.64
C ALA A 8 -4.45 1.62 17.43
N PRO A 9 -3.86 2.16 16.34
CA PRO A 9 -3.41 1.35 15.21
C PRO A 9 -2.28 0.40 15.63
N VAL A 10 -2.24 -0.78 15.02
CA VAL A 10 -1.15 -1.75 15.20
C VAL A 10 -0.14 -1.58 14.07
N PHE A 11 1.11 -1.30 14.41
CA PHE A 11 2.19 -1.17 13.44
C PHE A 11 3.00 -2.47 13.34
N GLU A 12 3.37 -2.81 12.12
CA GLU A 12 4.19 -3.98 11.81
C GLU A 12 5.31 -3.56 10.86
N ILE A 13 6.55 -3.91 11.22
CA ILE A 13 7.75 -3.61 10.43
C ILE A 13 8.36 -4.93 9.98
N ILE A 14 8.49 -5.10 8.67
CA ILE A 14 8.99 -6.33 8.05
C ILE A 14 10.29 -5.99 7.32
N PHE A 15 11.34 -6.75 7.64
CA PHE A 15 12.65 -6.67 7.00
C PHE A 15 12.73 -7.79 5.97
N ASP A 16 12.48 -7.48 4.71
CA ASP A 16 12.69 -8.41 3.59
C ASP A 16 14.09 -8.23 3.01
N CYS A 17 14.51 -9.14 2.13
CA CYS A 17 15.83 -9.08 1.47
C CYS A 17 15.98 -7.85 0.57
N ASP A 18 14.89 -7.45 -0.08
CA ASP A 18 14.86 -6.38 -1.07
C ASP A 18 14.01 -5.17 -0.61
N ALA A 19 13.36 -5.25 0.56
CA ALA A 19 12.52 -4.17 1.07
C ALA A 19 12.49 -4.03 2.60
N LEU A 20 12.25 -2.82 3.07
CA LEU A 20 11.73 -2.52 4.41
C LEU A 20 10.26 -2.14 4.27
N VAL A 21 9.36 -2.96 4.80
CA VAL A 21 7.91 -2.73 4.74
C VAL A 21 7.43 -2.25 6.09
N VAL A 22 6.67 -1.16 6.10
CA VAL A 22 5.98 -0.63 7.28
C VAL A 22 4.49 -0.67 6.99
N SER A 23 3.75 -1.40 7.82
CA SER A 23 2.29 -1.48 7.73
C SER A 23 1.63 -1.00 9.00
N ALA A 24 0.40 -0.51 8.86
CA ALA A 24 -0.45 -0.07 9.95
C ALA A 24 -1.85 -0.63 9.75
N ASP A 25 -2.34 -1.37 10.75
CA ASP A 25 -3.72 -1.82 10.84
C ASP A 25 -4.48 -0.88 11.77
N ASN A 26 -5.27 0.02 11.18
CA ASN A 26 -6.02 1.02 11.94
C ASN A 26 -7.45 0.51 12.18
N PRO A 27 -7.86 0.27 13.44
CA PRO A 27 -9.19 -0.26 13.74
C PRO A 27 -10.30 0.72 13.32
N ALA A 28 -11.54 0.24 13.23
CA ALA A 28 -12.67 1.01 12.73
C ALA A 28 -13.02 2.23 13.59
N ASP A 29 -12.69 2.17 14.88
CA ASP A 29 -12.84 3.22 15.87
C ASP A 29 -11.55 4.03 16.10
N GLY A 30 -10.51 3.78 15.29
CA GLY A 30 -9.25 4.50 15.35
C GLY A 30 -9.33 5.93 14.80
N VAL A 31 -8.18 6.61 14.77
CA VAL A 31 -8.08 8.00 14.32
C VAL A 31 -7.57 8.10 12.88
N THR A 32 -7.97 9.16 12.18
CA THR A 32 -7.41 9.46 10.86
C THR A 32 -6.16 10.30 11.03
N GLU A 33 -5.02 9.79 10.58
CA GLU A 33 -3.71 10.46 10.71
C GLU A 33 -2.77 10.00 9.60
N THR A 34 -1.73 10.79 9.30
CA THR A 34 -0.75 10.49 8.26
C THR A 34 0.64 10.48 8.86
N ILE A 35 1.32 9.34 8.77
CA ILE A 35 2.72 9.22 9.17
C ILE A 35 3.59 9.36 7.92
N VAL A 36 4.56 10.27 7.96
CA VAL A 36 5.55 10.44 6.91
C VAL A 36 6.79 9.66 7.28
N LEU A 37 7.16 8.68 6.46
CA LEU A 37 8.35 7.88 6.62
C LEU A 37 9.41 8.43 5.67
N THR A 38 10.53 8.91 6.20
CA THR A 38 11.61 9.52 5.42
C THR A 38 12.89 8.74 5.56
N SER A 39 13.45 8.29 4.44
CA SER A 39 14.76 7.62 4.42
C SER A 39 15.91 8.61 4.62
N GLU A 40 17.09 8.11 4.98
CA GLU A 40 18.30 8.93 5.11
C GLU A 40 18.75 9.58 3.78
N LYS A 41 18.25 9.07 2.64
CA LYS A 41 18.42 9.68 1.30
C LYS A 41 17.37 10.74 0.96
N GLY A 42 16.45 11.05 1.88
CA GLY A 42 15.39 12.03 1.66
C GLY A 42 14.21 11.53 0.83
N VAL A 43 14.11 10.22 0.57
CA VAL A 43 12.91 9.63 -0.03
C VAL A 43 11.84 9.54 1.05
N SER A 44 10.72 10.24 0.87
CA SER A 44 9.57 10.23 1.80
C SER A 44 8.39 9.46 1.22
N LYS A 45 7.73 8.64 2.06
CA LYS A 45 6.48 7.95 1.76
C LYS A 45 5.45 8.23 2.84
N LYS A 46 4.18 8.34 2.47
CA LYS A 46 3.07 8.59 3.40
C LYS A 46 2.37 7.29 3.73
N LEU A 47 2.22 7.00 5.01
CA LEU A 47 1.43 5.91 5.55
C LEU A 47 0.14 6.49 6.13
N ASP A 48 -0.94 6.31 5.39
CA ASP A 48 -2.25 6.85 5.77
C ASP A 48 -2.92 5.92 6.77
N LEU A 49 -3.14 6.39 7.99
CA LEU A 49 -3.96 5.73 9.00
C LEU A 49 -5.40 6.11 8.72
N THR A 50 -6.15 5.23 8.05
CA THR A 50 -7.59 5.41 7.89
C THR A 50 -8.34 4.39 8.73
N PRO A 51 -9.32 4.78 9.54
CA PRO A 51 -10.09 3.85 10.37
C PRO A 51 -10.68 2.70 9.55
N GLY A 52 -10.52 1.49 10.07
CA GLY A 52 -11.00 0.24 9.48
C GLY A 52 -10.21 -0.22 8.26
N ARG A 53 -9.00 0.32 8.01
CA ARG A 53 -8.15 -0.06 6.89
C ARG A 53 -6.74 -0.41 7.35
N LYS A 54 -6.19 -1.47 6.75
CA LYS A 54 -4.76 -1.76 6.76
C LYS A 54 -4.10 -1.02 5.59
N THR A 55 -3.02 -0.30 5.87
CA THR A 55 -2.20 0.39 4.88
C THR A 55 -0.74 -0.02 5.04
N GLU A 56 0.02 0.02 3.96
CA GLU A 56 1.44 -0.35 3.96
C GLU A 56 2.24 0.52 3.00
N VAL A 57 3.50 0.74 3.33
CA VAL A 57 4.50 1.34 2.45
C VAL A 57 5.79 0.54 2.50
N SER A 58 6.49 0.46 1.37
CA SER A 58 7.76 -0.25 1.25
C SER A 58 8.89 0.69 0.86
N PHE A 59 10.10 0.47 1.35
CA PHE A 59 11.32 1.11 0.88
C PHE A 59 12.24 0.04 0.30
N ASP A 60 12.84 0.30 -0.86
CA ASP A 60 13.82 -0.62 -1.43
C ASP A 60 14.99 -0.79 -0.46
N ALA A 61 15.30 -2.04 -0.09
CA ALA A 61 16.32 -2.34 0.88
C ALA A 61 17.72 -2.17 0.30
N TYR A 62 18.60 -1.59 1.10
CA TYR A 62 20.02 -1.52 0.83
C TYR A 62 20.78 -1.36 2.14
N GLU A 63 22.07 -1.68 2.11
CA GLU A 63 22.91 -1.54 3.29
C GLU A 63 22.97 -0.08 3.75
N GLY A 64 22.64 0.14 5.02
CA GLY A 64 22.60 1.48 5.62
C GLY A 64 21.24 2.19 5.53
N LEU A 65 20.24 1.60 4.86
CA LEU A 65 18.88 2.16 4.83
C LEU A 65 18.37 2.40 6.26
N THR A 66 17.93 3.64 6.50
CA THR A 66 17.34 4.08 7.75
C THR A 66 16.11 4.92 7.44
N VAL A 67 14.97 4.56 8.04
CA VAL A 67 13.70 5.25 7.82
C VAL A 67 13.23 5.89 9.13
N THR A 68 13.07 7.20 9.11
CA THR A 68 12.59 7.99 10.25
C THR A 68 11.10 8.30 10.07
N PRO A 69 10.23 7.89 11.00
CA PRO A 69 8.84 8.32 11.02
C PRO A 69 8.70 9.76 11.52
N SER A 70 7.74 10.49 10.99
CA SER A 70 7.33 11.80 11.48
C SER A 70 5.84 12.05 11.24
N ILE A 71 5.27 13.01 11.96
CA ILE A 71 3.92 13.52 11.67
C ILE A 71 4.00 14.45 10.46
N GLU A 72 2.96 14.48 9.64
CA GLU A 72 2.92 15.37 8.49
C GLU A 72 3.11 16.85 8.89
N GLY A 73 4.17 17.48 8.36
CA GLY A 73 4.52 18.86 8.67
C GLY A 73 5.53 19.02 9.81
N GLU A 74 5.93 17.93 10.45
CA GLU A 74 6.96 17.90 11.51
C GLU A 74 8.20 17.14 11.06
N GLU A 75 9.35 17.52 11.63
CA GLU A 75 10.62 16.81 11.45
C GLU A 75 10.64 15.58 12.35
N GLY A 76 11.05 14.43 11.81
CA GLY A 76 11.11 13.18 12.55
C GLY A 76 12.26 13.15 13.55
N ASP A 77 12.05 12.49 14.69
CA ASP A 77 13.12 12.30 15.66
C ASP A 77 14.09 11.20 15.17
N PRO A 78 15.39 11.49 14.96
CA PRO A 78 16.36 10.46 14.59
C PRO A 78 16.49 9.32 15.61
N ALA A 79 16.01 9.49 16.86
CA ALA A 79 15.94 8.42 17.84
C ALA A 79 14.90 7.34 17.50
N ASP A 80 13.85 7.70 16.76
CA ASP A 80 12.79 6.79 16.31
C ASP A 80 13.12 6.12 14.96
N ALA A 81 14.33 6.36 14.44
CA ALA A 81 14.73 5.87 13.14
C ALA A 81 14.89 4.35 13.13
N VAL A 82 14.24 3.72 12.15
CA VAL A 82 14.27 2.28 11.93
C VAL A 82 15.35 1.96 10.90
N LYS A 83 16.42 1.30 11.35
CA LYS A 83 17.49 0.84 10.47
C LYS A 83 17.14 -0.51 9.88
N TRP A 84 17.13 -0.62 8.55
CA TRP A 84 17.02 -1.91 7.88
C TRP A 84 18.29 -2.75 8.12
N VAL A 85 18.07 -3.99 8.56
CA VAL A 85 19.12 -4.99 8.74
C VAL A 85 18.82 -6.14 7.82
N LYS A 86 19.79 -6.51 6.99
CA LYS A 86 19.65 -7.65 6.08
C LYS A 86 19.36 -8.93 6.89
N PRO A 87 18.23 -9.60 6.66
CA PRO A 87 17.95 -10.89 7.28
C PRO A 87 19.00 -11.95 6.91
N ALA A 88 19.25 -12.88 7.83
CA ALA A 88 20.27 -13.92 7.65
C ALA A 88 19.96 -14.87 6.48
N GLU A 89 18.67 -15.09 6.17
CA GLU A 89 18.21 -15.89 5.05
C GLU A 89 18.40 -15.27 3.64
N CYS A 90 18.85 -14.02 3.54
CA CYS A 90 19.00 -13.31 2.26
C CYS A 90 20.27 -13.66 1.47
N GLY A 91 20.63 -14.93 1.43
CA GLY A 91 21.76 -15.45 0.65
C GLY A 91 21.63 -15.18 -0.87
N GLU A 92 22.75 -15.35 -1.60
CA GLU A 92 22.83 -15.18 -3.07
C GLU A 92 21.82 -16.11 -3.77
N GLY A 93 20.63 -15.58 -4.09
CA GLY A 93 19.56 -16.33 -4.75
C GLY A 93 18.14 -16.04 -4.26
N ALA A 94 17.94 -15.23 -3.21
CA ALA A 94 16.60 -14.88 -2.71
C ALA A 94 15.90 -13.78 -3.55
N GLY A 95 16.04 -13.81 -4.88
CA GLY A 95 15.16 -13.09 -5.79
C GLY A 95 13.87 -13.89 -5.94
N GLY A 96 12.93 -13.73 -5.00
CA GLY A 96 11.79 -14.61 -4.93
C GLY A 96 10.69 -14.13 -3.98
N GLY A 97 10.11 -12.97 -4.30
CA GLY A 97 8.75 -12.54 -3.96
C GLY A 97 8.18 -12.94 -2.61
N LEU A 98 7.98 -11.95 -1.74
CA LEU A 98 7.12 -12.05 -0.55
C LEU A 98 5.89 -11.12 -0.69
N PRO A 99 4.84 -11.36 0.10
CA PRO A 99 3.49 -11.64 -0.41
C PRO A 99 2.72 -10.41 -0.91
N LEU A 100 1.83 -10.65 -1.88
CA LEU A 100 0.74 -9.75 -2.26
C LEU A 100 -0.22 -9.56 -1.08
N THR A 101 0.06 -8.64 -0.17
CA THR A 101 -0.84 -8.28 0.93
C THR A 101 -1.69 -7.06 0.60
N GLY A 102 -2.29 -7.07 -0.59
CA GLY A 102 -3.40 -6.20 -0.96
C GLY A 102 -4.52 -7.06 -1.51
N ALA A 103 -5.66 -7.09 -0.83
CA ALA A 103 -6.82 -7.90 -1.20
C ALA A 103 -7.10 -7.86 -2.72
N ASN A 104 -7.03 -9.03 -3.35
CA ASN A 104 -7.66 -9.39 -4.62
C ASN A 104 -7.22 -8.60 -5.88
N THR A 105 -5.93 -8.47 -6.15
CA THR A 105 -5.44 -7.97 -7.46
C THR A 105 -6.01 -8.77 -8.65
N THR A 106 -6.35 -10.05 -8.43
CA THR A 106 -7.03 -10.93 -9.40
C THR A 106 -8.50 -10.56 -9.64
N MET A 107 -9.23 -10.07 -8.65
CA MET A 107 -10.59 -9.55 -8.89
C MET A 107 -10.55 -8.28 -9.74
N ILE A 108 -9.58 -7.40 -9.52
CA ILE A 108 -9.44 -6.16 -10.29
C ILE A 108 -9.12 -6.50 -11.75
N ALA A 109 -8.13 -7.35 -11.98
CA ALA A 109 -7.77 -7.80 -13.32
C ALA A 109 -8.93 -8.57 -14.01
N GLY A 110 -9.64 -9.43 -13.28
CA GLY A 110 -10.79 -10.17 -13.80
C GLY A 110 -12.01 -9.28 -14.11
N GLY A 111 -12.33 -8.34 -13.22
CA GLY A 111 -13.43 -7.39 -13.41
C GLY A 111 -13.22 -6.48 -14.62
N ALA A 112 -11.99 -6.00 -14.82
CA ALA A 112 -11.63 -5.22 -16.00
C ALA A 112 -11.81 -6.01 -17.30
N ALA A 113 -11.40 -7.29 -17.34
CA ALA A 113 -11.58 -8.14 -18.51
C ALA A 113 -13.06 -8.37 -18.86
N VAL A 114 -13.93 -8.56 -17.86
CA VAL A 114 -15.37 -8.71 -18.05
C VAL A 114 -15.99 -7.43 -18.61
N LEU A 115 -15.64 -6.26 -18.06
CA LEU A 115 -16.11 -4.96 -18.56
C LEU A 115 -15.66 -4.71 -20.01
N LEU A 116 -14.41 -5.03 -20.34
CA LEU A 116 -13.89 -4.90 -21.70
C LEU A 116 -14.63 -5.81 -22.68
N ALA A 117 -14.90 -7.05 -22.31
CA ALA A 117 -15.65 -8.00 -23.16
C ALA A 117 -17.10 -7.54 -23.38
N ALA A 118 -17.78 -7.08 -22.33
CA ALA A 118 -19.14 -6.55 -22.42
C ALA A 118 -19.20 -5.28 -23.31
N GLY A 119 -18.26 -4.34 -23.12
CA GLY A 119 -18.16 -3.12 -23.93
C GLY A 119 -17.89 -3.42 -25.41
N ALA A 120 -16.97 -4.35 -25.71
CA ALA A 120 -16.70 -4.77 -27.08
C ALA A 120 -17.93 -5.39 -27.75
N GLY A 121 -18.68 -6.23 -27.03
CA GLY A 121 -19.93 -6.82 -27.51
C GLY A 121 -21.00 -5.77 -27.86
N LEU A 122 -21.25 -4.82 -26.96
CA LEU A 122 -22.18 -3.72 -27.19
C LEU A 122 -21.75 -2.85 -28.37
N PHE A 123 -20.46 -2.52 -28.48
CA PHE A 123 -19.92 -1.73 -29.59
C PHE A 123 -20.10 -2.41 -30.95
N LEU A 124 -19.82 -3.71 -31.04
CA LEU A 124 -20.01 -4.47 -32.29
C LEU A 124 -21.49 -4.58 -32.67
N LEU A 125 -22.39 -4.77 -31.70
CA LEU A 125 -23.84 -4.78 -31.96
C LEU A 125 -24.34 -3.41 -32.46
N ALA A 126 -23.91 -2.32 -31.83
CA ALA A 126 -24.24 -0.96 -32.28
C ALA A 126 -23.66 -0.67 -33.67
N ARG A 127 -22.41 -1.06 -33.93
CA ARG A 127 -21.76 -0.91 -35.24
C ARG A 127 -22.44 -1.74 -36.33
N ARG A 128 -22.88 -2.96 -36.00
CA ARG A 128 -23.62 -3.84 -36.93
C ARG A 128 -25.00 -3.28 -37.24
N ARG A 129 -25.67 -2.68 -36.25
CA ARG A 129 -26.94 -1.96 -36.42
C ARG A 129 -26.69 -0.54 -36.91
N ARG A 130 -26.05 -0.36 -38.07
CA ARG A 130 -26.15 0.92 -38.82
C ARG A 130 -27.65 1.20 -38.99
N LEU A 131 -28.21 2.00 -38.08
CA LEU A 131 -29.63 2.33 -38.02
C LEU A 131 -29.92 3.11 -39.29
N ARG A 132 -30.50 2.41 -40.28
CA ARG A 132 -31.20 3.06 -41.37
C ARG A 132 -32.41 3.71 -40.72
N PHE A 133 -32.30 5.01 -40.42
CA PHE A 133 -33.44 5.84 -40.12
C PHE A 133 -34.28 5.89 -41.40
N THR A 134 -35.35 5.11 -41.46
CA THR A 134 -36.38 5.25 -42.50
C THR A 134 -37.72 5.31 -41.79
N VAL A 135 -38.32 6.51 -41.86
CA VAL A 135 -39.73 6.84 -41.58
C VAL A 135 -40.63 6.23 -42.64
#